data_AF-R0E050-F1
#
_entry.id   AF-R0E050-F1
#
_cell.length_a   1.000
_cell.length_b   1.000
_cell.length_c   1.000
_cell.angle_alpha   90.00
_cell.angle_beta   90.00
_cell.angle_gamma   90.00
#
_symmetry.space_group_name_H-M   'P 1'
#
loop_
_entity.id
_entity.type
_entity.pdbx_description
1 polymer ?
#
loop_
_entity_poly.entity_id
_entity_poly.type
_entity_poly.pdbx_seq_one_letter_code
_entity_poly.pdbx_strand_id
1 'polypeptide(L)'
;MRGVLSTNDGETGVLWALAGYGILMRSEWDVHEHMRAGRLVLVLADWALPVADIFAVYPERANLSAKVSAFIEFLTKWFGKEAAWAEARR
;
A
#
# COMPACT_ATOMS: atom_id res chain seq x y z
N MET A 1 3.85 10.16 17.85
CA MET A 1 4.14 11.42 17.13
C MET A 1 3.38 12.55 17.82
N ARG A 2 3.94 13.76 17.92
CA ARG A 2 3.18 14.96 18.35
C ARG A 2 2.95 15.81 17.10
N GLY A 3 1.68 16.05 16.77
CA GLY A 3 1.23 16.84 15.63
C GLY A 3 -0.24 17.21 15.81
N VAL A 4 -0.77 18.08 14.96
CA VAL A 4 -2.18 18.52 15.02
C VAL A 4 -3.14 17.38 14.71
N LEU A 5 -2.70 16.42 13.88
CA LEU A 5 -3.43 15.20 13.53
C LEU A 5 -2.51 13.99 13.70
N SER A 6 -3.05 12.90 14.24
CA SER A 6 -2.35 11.61 14.38
C SER A 6 -3.37 10.48 14.35
N THR A 7 -3.08 9.42 13.60
CA THR A 7 -3.90 8.22 13.50
C THR A 7 -3.01 6.98 13.40
N ASN A 8 -3.54 5.83 13.82
CA ASN A 8 -2.96 4.51 13.57
C ASN A 8 -3.72 3.74 12.48
N ASP A 9 -4.74 4.36 11.88
CA ASP A 9 -5.51 3.83 10.76
C ASP A 9 -5.04 4.43 9.44
N GLY A 10 -4.89 3.57 8.45
CA GLY A 10 -4.33 3.93 7.16
C GLY A 10 -5.27 4.78 6.30
N GLU A 11 -6.54 4.39 6.28
CA GLU A 11 -7.57 5.02 5.47
C GLU A 11 -7.83 6.46 5.94
N THR A 12 -7.86 6.67 7.25
CA THR A 12 -7.95 7.99 7.87
C THR A 12 -6.85 8.93 7.37
N GLY A 13 -5.61 8.44 7.25
CA GLY A 13 -4.49 9.23 6.71
C GLY A 13 -4.70 9.63 5.25
N VAL A 14 -5.24 8.73 4.43
CA VAL A 14 -5.57 9.01 3.02
C VAL A 14 -6.68 10.05 2.91
N LEU A 15 -7.76 9.89 3.70
CA LEU A 15 -8.88 10.84 3.74
C LEU A 15 -8.42 12.25 4.13
N TRP A 16 -7.50 12.36 5.09
CA TRP A 16 -6.96 13.66 5.50
C TRP A 16 -6.19 14.36 4.40
N ALA A 17 -5.37 13.64 3.65
CA ALA A 17 -4.65 14.25 2.53
C ALA A 17 -5.56 14.62 1.36
N LEU A 18 -6.57 13.80 1.07
CA LEU A 18 -7.60 14.14 0.07
C LEU A 18 -8.38 15.39 0.46
N ALA A 19 -8.54 15.64 1.76
CA ALA A 19 -9.14 16.85 2.30
C ALA A 19 -8.15 18.04 2.41
N GLY A 20 -6.89 17.86 2.00
CA GLY A 20 -5.88 18.93 1.98
C GLY A 20 -5.20 19.19 3.32
N TYR A 21 -5.27 18.27 4.29
CA TYR A 21 -4.64 18.45 5.61
C TYR A 21 -3.13 18.17 5.66
N GLY A 22 -2.50 17.84 4.52
CA GLY A 22 -1.04 17.76 4.41
C GLY A 22 -0.51 16.67 3.49
N ILE A 23 0.76 16.33 3.68
CA ILE A 23 1.49 15.28 2.94
C ILE A 23 1.39 13.97 3.73
N LEU A 24 1.26 12.86 3.02
CA LEU A 24 1.10 11.52 3.59
C LEU A 24 2.17 10.58 3.02
N MET A 25 2.62 9.62 3.83
CA MET A 25 3.47 8.51 3.39
C MET A 25 2.63 7.24 3.29
N ARG A 26 2.40 6.72 2.09
CA ARG A 26 1.61 5.49 1.85
C ARG A 26 2.15 4.66 0.71
N SER A 27 1.74 3.39 0.73
CA SER A 27 2.01 2.46 -0.35
C SER A 27 1.25 2.85 -1.61
N GLU A 28 1.92 2.81 -2.75
CA GLU A 28 1.33 3.20 -4.04
C GLU A 28 0.13 2.34 -4.42
N TRP A 29 0.10 1.05 -4.07
CA TRP A 29 -1.04 0.17 -4.33
C TRP A 29 -2.34 0.63 -3.66
N ASP A 30 -2.23 1.29 -2.51
CA ASP A 30 -3.37 1.76 -1.71
C ASP A 30 -3.93 3.08 -2.27
N VAL A 31 -3.07 3.96 -2.79
CA VAL A 31 -3.45 5.28 -3.29
C VAL A 31 -3.50 5.39 -4.82
N HIS A 32 -3.23 4.30 -5.54
CA HIS A 32 -3.06 4.29 -7.00
C HIS A 32 -4.22 4.98 -7.74
N GLU A 33 -5.45 4.66 -7.39
CA GLU A 33 -6.65 5.23 -8.00
C GLU A 33 -6.78 6.74 -7.77
N HIS A 34 -6.32 7.23 -6.61
CA HIS A 34 -6.31 8.66 -6.31
C HIS A 34 -5.21 9.39 -7.06
N MET A 35 -4.05 8.76 -7.22
CA MET A 35 -2.94 9.27 -8.03
C MET A 35 -3.32 9.33 -9.51
N ARG A 36 -3.91 8.25 -10.05
CA ARG A 36 -4.35 8.17 -11.45
C ARG A 36 -5.44 9.20 -11.77
N ALA A 37 -6.33 9.46 -10.81
CA ALA A 37 -7.37 10.48 -10.96
C ALA A 37 -6.89 11.92 -10.67
N GLY A 38 -5.61 12.14 -10.34
CA GLY A 38 -5.05 13.45 -10.01
C GLY A 38 -5.57 14.05 -8.70
N ARG A 39 -6.22 13.26 -7.84
CA ARG A 39 -6.68 13.69 -6.51
C ARG A 39 -5.54 13.74 -5.50
N LEU A 40 -4.55 12.89 -5.69
CA LEU A 40 -3.26 12.94 -5.00
C LEU A 40 -2.16 13.14 -6.04
N VAL A 41 -1.08 13.78 -5.62
CA VAL A 41 0.09 14.02 -6.46
C VAL A 41 1.35 13.59 -5.75
N LEU A 42 2.32 13.08 -6.50
CA LEU A 42 3.63 12.72 -5.95
C LEU A 42 4.38 14.02 -5.59
N VAL A 43 4.92 14.06 -4.38
CA VAL A 43 5.83 15.10 -3.93
C VAL A 43 7.18 14.48 -3.62
N LEU A 44 8.25 15.29 -3.65
CA LEU A 44 9.61 14.82 -3.39
C LEU A 44 10.02 13.66 -4.32
N ALA A 45 9.80 13.80 -5.63
CA ALA A 45 10.04 12.73 -6.61
C ALA A 45 11.49 12.21 -6.64
N ASP A 46 12.46 13.02 -6.18
CA ASP A 46 13.87 12.65 -6.07
C ASP A 46 14.18 11.80 -4.83
N TRP A 47 13.19 11.53 -3.97
CA TRP A 47 13.33 10.76 -2.75
C TRP A 47 12.54 9.45 -2.81
N ALA A 48 13.19 8.37 -2.39
CA ALA A 48 12.57 7.06 -2.23
C ALA A 48 12.45 6.69 -0.75
N LEU A 49 11.31 6.12 -0.39
CA LEU A 49 11.08 5.53 0.92
C LEU A 49 11.73 4.14 1.00
N PRO A 50 12.06 3.66 2.21
CA PRO A 50 12.47 2.28 2.39
C PRO A 50 11.44 1.31 1.81
N VAL A 51 11.92 0.21 1.23
CA VAL A 51 11.05 -0.84 0.68
C VAL A 51 10.22 -1.45 1.81
N ALA A 52 8.93 -1.62 1.56
CA ALA A 52 7.98 -2.26 2.47
C ALA A 52 7.36 -3.48 1.78
N ASP A 53 7.87 -4.66 2.12
CA ASP A 53 7.41 -5.92 1.56
C ASP A 53 6.06 -6.36 2.17
N ILE A 54 5.27 -7.09 1.38
CA ILE A 54 4.02 -7.71 1.82
C ILE A 54 4.29 -9.19 2.11
N PHE A 55 4.06 -9.62 3.34
CA PHE A 55 4.28 -10.99 3.77
C PHE A 55 2.96 -11.70 4.07
N ALA A 56 2.85 -12.96 3.64
CA ALA A 56 1.83 -13.88 4.12
C ALA A 56 2.34 -14.59 5.39
N VAL A 57 1.73 -14.31 6.54
CA VAL A 57 2.11 -14.91 7.83
C VAL A 57 1.07 -15.95 8.25
N TYR A 58 1.52 -17.17 8.55
CA TYR A 58 0.68 -18.29 8.97
C TYR A 58 1.41 -19.16 10.01
N PRO A 59 0.69 -19.94 10.84
CA PRO A 59 1.31 -20.78 11.87
C PRO A 59 2.22 -21.86 11.25
N GLU A 60 3.46 -21.95 11.73
CA GLU A 60 4.49 -22.90 11.26
C GLU A 60 4.04 -24.37 11.32
N ARG A 61 3.26 -24.74 12.34
CA ARG A 61 2.87 -26.14 12.61
C ARG A 61 1.64 -26.60 11.83
N ALA A 62 0.97 -25.69 11.13
CA ALA A 62 -0.12 -26.05 10.25
C ALA A 62 0.50 -26.57 8.95
N ASN A 63 0.51 -27.90 8.75
CA ASN A 63 0.71 -28.48 7.42
C ASN A 63 -0.21 -27.69 6.48
N LEU A 64 0.38 -26.83 5.63
CA LEU A 64 -0.33 -25.72 5.02
C LEU A 64 -1.53 -26.28 4.26
N SER A 65 -2.74 -25.99 4.75
CA SER A 65 -3.93 -26.61 4.15
C SER A 65 -4.01 -26.21 2.67
N ALA A 66 -4.52 -27.11 1.81
CA ALA A 66 -4.65 -26.83 0.39
C ALA A 66 -5.39 -25.51 0.11
N LYS A 67 -6.36 -25.15 0.96
CA LYS A 67 -7.09 -23.87 0.91
C LYS A 67 -6.17 -22.67 1.15
N VAL A 68 -5.32 -22.72 2.17
CA VAL A 68 -4.37 -21.63 2.48
C VAL A 68 -3.32 -21.51 1.38
N SER A 69 -2.77 -22.63 0.90
CA SER A 69 -1.80 -22.63 -0.21
C SER A 69 -2.40 -22.02 -1.47
N ALA A 70 -3.61 -22.42 -1.86
CA ALA A 70 -4.29 -21.88 -3.02
C ALA A 70 -4.60 -20.38 -2.88
N PHE A 71 -4.96 -19.93 -1.66
CA PHE A 71 -5.20 -18.53 -1.39
C PHE A 71 -3.92 -17.69 -1.45
N ILE A 72 -2.82 -18.17 -0.89
CA ILE A 72 -1.51 -17.52 -0.99
C ILE A 72 -1.08 -17.43 -2.46
N GLU A 73 -1.20 -18.52 -3.22
CA GLU A 73 -0.88 -18.53 -4.65
C GLU A 73 -1.71 -17.50 -5.43
N PHE A 74 -3.01 -17.41 -5.13
CA PHE A 74 -3.90 -16.40 -5.70
C PHE A 74 -3.40 -14.98 -5.39
N LEU A 75 -3.12 -14.68 -4.12
CA LEU A 75 -2.64 -13.35 -3.70
C LEU A 75 -1.27 -13.03 -4.32
N THR A 76 -0.33 -13.97 -4.35
CA THR A 76 0.98 -13.78 -5.00
C THR A 76 0.81 -13.44 -6.48
N LYS A 77 -0.11 -14.11 -7.19
CA LYS A 77 -0.41 -13.77 -8.58
C LYS A 77 -1.08 -12.41 -8.70
N TRP A 78 -2.00 -12.06 -7.81
CA TRP A 78 -2.71 -10.78 -7.83
C TRP A 78 -1.73 -9.60 -7.61
N PHE A 79 -0.95 -9.65 -6.53
CA PHE A 79 0.08 -8.65 -6.25
C PHE A 79 1.20 -8.63 -7.31
N GLY A 80 1.52 -9.77 -7.93
CA GLY A 80 2.58 -9.88 -8.95
C GLY A 80 2.17 -9.49 -10.38
N LYS A 81 0.87 -9.59 -10.75
CA LYS A 81 0.39 -9.28 -12.10
C LYS A 81 -0.25 -7.89 -12.24
N GLU A 82 -0.83 -7.34 -11.18
CA GLU A 82 -1.53 -6.04 -11.21
C GLU A 82 -0.70 -4.88 -10.65
N ALA A 83 0.62 -4.96 -10.76
CA ALA A 83 1.50 -3.84 -10.44
C ALA A 83 1.42 -2.71 -11.51
N ALA A 84 0.23 -2.41 -12.04
CA ALA A 84 -0.04 -1.22 -12.85
C ALA A 84 0.31 0.07 -12.09
N TRP A 85 0.31 0.00 -10.75
CA TRP A 85 0.77 1.05 -9.86
C TRP A 85 2.30 1.17 -9.79
N ALA A 86 3.06 0.10 -10.05
CA ALA A 86 4.52 0.12 -10.07
C ALA A 86 5.11 0.65 -11.40
N GLU A 87 4.33 0.65 -12.49
CA GLU A 87 4.75 1.20 -13.78
C GLU A 87 4.90 2.73 -13.78
N ALA A 88 4.24 3.43 -12.85
CA ALA A 88 4.27 4.89 -12.71
C ALA A 88 5.65 5.47 -12.29
N ARG A 89 6.66 4.62 -12.07
CA ARG A 89 8.04 4.99 -11.77
C ARG A 89 8.97 5.06 -13.00
N ARG A 90 8.50 4.78 -14.21
CA ARG A 90 9.30 4.91 -15.45
C ARG A 90 9.16 6.28 -16.10
#